data_AF-A0A3C0BF71-F1
#
_entry.id   AF-A0A3C0BF71-F1
#
_cell.length_a   1.000
_cell.length_b   1.000
_cell.length_c   1.000
_cell.angle_alpha   90.00
_cell.angle_beta   90.00
_cell.angle_gamma   90.00
#
_symmetry.space_group_name_H-M   'P 1'
#
loop_
_entity.id
_entity.type
_entity.pdbx_description
1 polymer ?
#
loop_
_entity_poly.entity_id
_entity_poly.type
_entity_poly.pdbx_seq_one_letter_code
_entity_poly.pdbx_strand_id
1 'polypeptide(L)'
;EVFLKVMQFNMLRNQLVIAAKSDTVAVKRYEVTKQRYLIGKIGIIDLNLAQSEKDNAQQGYIQALSTYWRSFFELRKLTLYDFVANDRMHFRFSDIPDVE
;
A
#
# COMPACT_ATOMS: atom_id res chain seq x y z
N GLU A 1 10.50 -2.19 -22.75
CA GLU A 1 9.50 -1.55 -21.85
C GLU A 1 9.02 -2.47 -20.72
N VAL A 2 8.45 -3.64 -21.03
CA VAL A 2 7.93 -4.61 -20.04
C VAL A 2 8.96 -4.99 -18.96
N PHE A 3 10.21 -5.29 -19.36
CA PHE A 3 11.28 -5.63 -18.40
C PHE A 3 11.50 -4.56 -17.33
N LEU A 4 11.52 -3.27 -17.73
CA LEU A 4 11.69 -2.15 -16.81
C LEU A 4 10.50 -2.06 -15.83
N LYS A 5 9.28 -2.26 -16.32
CA LYS A 5 8.07 -2.28 -15.49
C LYS A 5 8.07 -3.42 -14.48
N VAL A 6 8.58 -4.59 -14.85
CA VAL A 6 8.74 -5.74 -13.92
C VAL A 6 9.75 -5.41 -12.82
N MET A 7 10.89 -4.83 -13.16
CA MET A 7 11.90 -4.41 -12.18
C MET A 7 11.33 -3.36 -11.20
N GLN A 8 10.59 -2.37 -11.71
CA GLN A 8 9.89 -1.39 -10.88
C GLN A 8 8.85 -2.04 -9.95
N PHE A 9 8.02 -2.93 -10.47
CA PHE A 9 7.01 -3.65 -9.68
C PHE A 9 7.64 -4.44 -8.52
N ASN A 10 8.76 -5.13 -8.78
CA ASN A 10 9.48 -5.87 -7.74
C ASN A 10 10.01 -4.94 -6.63
N MET A 11 10.49 -3.75 -6.98
CA MET A 11 10.89 -2.73 -6.00
C MET A 11 9.69 -2.22 -5.20
N LEU A 12 8.56 -1.94 -5.85
CA LEU A 12 7.32 -1.49 -5.20
C LEU A 12 6.81 -2.52 -4.18
N ARG A 13 6.97 -3.81 -4.45
CA ARG A 13 6.63 -4.88 -3.49
C ARG A 13 7.41 -4.74 -2.19
N ASN A 14 8.72 -4.49 -2.28
CA ASN A 14 9.57 -4.31 -1.10
C ASN A 14 9.19 -3.04 -0.33
N GLN A 15 8.91 -1.94 -1.04
CA GLN A 15 8.45 -0.70 -0.43
C GLN A 15 7.11 -0.88 0.31
N LEU A 16 6.17 -1.61 -0.26
CA LEU A 16 4.90 -1.93 0.39
C LEU A 16 5.10 -2.69 1.71
N VAL A 17 5.97 -3.71 1.71
CA VAL A 17 6.28 -4.49 2.92
C VAL A 17 6.92 -3.62 4.00
N ILE A 18 7.83 -2.72 3.61
CA ILE A 18 8.45 -1.78 4.55
C ILE A 18 7.40 -0.82 5.12
N ALA A 19 6.55 -0.23 4.27
CA ALA A 19 5.51 0.70 4.69
C ALA A 19 4.51 0.04 5.66
N ALA A 20 4.09 -1.20 5.40
CA ALA A 20 3.21 -1.96 6.28
C ALA A 20 3.83 -2.22 7.66
N LYS A 21 5.13 -2.53 7.70
CA LYS A 21 5.87 -2.69 8.97
C LYS A 21 5.98 -1.37 9.72
N SER A 22 6.32 -0.28 9.03
CA SER A 22 6.42 1.05 9.63
C SER A 22 5.09 1.51 10.23
N ASP A 23 3.98 1.29 9.53
CA ASP A 23 2.62 1.54 10.04
C ASP A 23 2.36 0.77 11.34
N THR A 24 2.63 -0.55 11.35
CA THR A 24 2.47 -1.39 12.55
C THR A 24 3.32 -0.88 13.73
N VAL A 25 4.57 -0.47 13.47
CA VAL A 25 5.46 0.08 14.50
C VAL A 25 4.93 1.41 15.03
N ALA A 26 4.46 2.29 14.16
CA ALA A 26 3.95 3.61 14.54
C ALA A 26 2.65 3.50 15.36
N VAL A 27 1.75 2.57 15.02
CA VAL A 27 0.55 2.25 15.82
C VAL A 27 0.94 1.81 17.23
N LYS A 28 1.87 0.85 17.35
CA LYS A 28 2.34 0.37 18.66
C LYS A 28 3.01 1.49 19.47
N ARG A 29 3.82 2.32 18.82
CA ARG A 29 4.47 3.48 19.46
C ARG A 29 3.43 4.45 20.01
N TYR A 30 2.42 4.80 19.22
CA TYR A 30 1.31 5.65 19.65
C TYR A 30 0.61 5.09 20.88
N GLU A 31 0.27 3.80 20.90
CA GLU A 31 -0.39 3.18 22.06
C GLU A 31 0.47 3.28 23.32
N VAL A 32 1.77 2.97 23.24
CA VAL A 32 2.68 3.11 24.39
C VAL A 32 2.78 4.56 24.86
N THR A 33 2.89 5.51 23.93
CA THR A 33 2.94 6.95 24.24
C THR A 33 1.64 7.40 24.91
N LYS A 34 0.48 6.99 24.40
CA LYS A 34 -0.83 7.28 24.99
C LYS A 34 -0.94 6.78 26.42
N GLN A 35 -0.52 5.54 26.70
CA GLN A 35 -0.52 5.01 28.06
C GLN A 35 0.37 5.85 28.99
N ARG A 36 1.58 6.23 28.55
CA ARG A 36 2.49 7.10 29.32
C ARG A 36 1.92 8.49 29.60
N TYR A 37 1.19 9.06 28.64
CA TYR A 37 0.52 10.35 28.81
C TYR A 37 -0.57 10.28 29.88
N LEU A 38 -1.40 9.22 29.85
CA LEU A 38 -2.49 9.04 30.82
C LEU A 38 -2.01 8.89 32.27
N ILE A 39 -0.80 8.35 32.49
CA ILE A 39 -0.18 8.26 33.81
C ILE A 39 0.72 9.47 34.15
N GLY A 40 0.68 10.53 33.33
CA GLY A 40 1.42 11.78 33.55
C GLY A 40 2.94 11.67 33.39
N LYS A 41 3.46 10.65 32.71
CA LYS A 41 4.91 10.44 32.52
C LYS A 41 5.49 11.21 31.34
N ILE A 42 4.66 11.72 30.43
CA ILE A 42 5.05 12.52 29.27
C ILE A 42 4.05 13.66 29.03
N GLY A 43 4.45 14.66 28.24
CA GLY A 43 3.60 15.81 27.91
C GLY A 43 2.69 15.59 26.71
N ILE A 44 1.77 16.54 26.47
CA ILE A 44 0.87 16.53 25.30
C ILE A 44 1.63 16.66 23.97
N ILE A 45 2.81 17.30 23.97
CA ILE A 45 3.65 17.45 22.77
C ILE A 45 4.14 16.08 22.28
N ASP A 46 4.60 15.22 23.20
CA ASP A 46 5.07 13.86 22.87
C ASP A 46 3.93 13.00 22.31
N LEU A 47 2.72 13.13 22.88
CA LEU A 47 1.53 12.45 22.39
C LEU A 47 1.14 12.92 20.99
N ASN A 48 1.13 14.23 20.75
CA ASN A 48 0.82 14.80 19.44
C ASN A 48 1.85 14.39 18.37
N LEU A 49 3.13 14.31 18.73
CA LEU A 49 4.17 13.83 17.83
C LEU A 49 3.93 12.36 17.45
N ALA A 50 3.69 11.48 18.43
CA ALA A 50 3.44 10.06 18.15
C ALA A 50 2.16 9.84 17.34
N GLN A 51 1.12 10.64 17.57
CA GLN A 51 -0.09 10.63 16.75
C GLN A 51 0.20 11.03 15.30
N SER A 52 0.92 12.13 15.08
CA SER A 52 1.30 12.60 13.74
C SER A 52 2.16 11.58 12.99
N GLU A 53 3.14 10.97 13.66
CA GLU A 53 3.96 9.90 13.06
C GLU A 53 3.13 8.67 12.68
N LYS A 54 2.14 8.28 13.51
CA LYS A 54 1.21 7.19 13.20
C LYS A 54 0.39 7.51 11.96
N ASP A 55 -0.19 8.71 11.89
CA ASP A 55 -1.04 9.11 10.78
C ASP A 55 -0.23 9.22 9.47
N ASN A 56 1.00 9.74 9.54
CA ASN A 56 1.93 9.78 8.40
C ASN A 56 2.31 8.36 7.92
N ALA A 57 2.59 7.43 8.84
CA ALA A 57 2.90 6.05 8.49
C ALA A 57 1.71 5.35 7.82
N GLN A 58 0.49 5.60 8.32
CA GLN A 58 -0.74 5.06 7.76
C GLN A 58 -0.99 5.58 6.34
N GLN A 59 -0.86 6.90 6.12
CA GLN A 59 -0.96 7.49 4.78
C GLN A 59 0.10 6.92 3.83
N GLY A 60 1.35 6.78 4.30
CA GLY A 60 2.44 6.17 3.53
C GLY A 60 2.15 4.73 3.11
N TYR A 61 1.58 3.92 4.01
CA TYR A 61 1.17 2.55 3.70
C TYR A 61 0.06 2.50 2.65
N ILE A 62 -0.98 3.32 2.79
CA ILE A 62 -2.09 3.39 1.80
C ILE A 62 -1.55 3.80 0.43
N GLN A 63 -0.65 4.79 0.37
CA GLN A 63 -0.05 5.25 -0.88
C GLN A 63 0.82 4.16 -1.53
N ALA A 64 1.62 3.44 -0.74
CA ALA A 64 2.42 2.32 -1.23
C ALA A 64 1.53 1.19 -1.79
N LEU A 65 0.43 0.87 -1.11
CA LEU A 65 -0.52 -0.15 -1.53
C LEU A 65 -1.20 0.21 -2.84
N SER A 66 -1.68 1.45 -2.96
CA SER A 66 -2.27 1.99 -4.20
C SER A 66 -1.29 1.92 -5.38
N THR A 67 -0.03 2.31 -5.14
CA THR A 67 1.02 2.30 -6.17
C THR A 67 1.37 0.89 -6.61
N TYR A 68 1.50 -0.04 -5.66
CA TYR A 68 1.76 -1.46 -5.93
C TYR A 68 0.66 -2.07 -6.83
N TRP A 69 -0.62 -1.87 -6.48
CA TRP A 69 -1.73 -2.43 -7.25
C TRP A 69 -1.84 -1.80 -8.64
N ARG A 70 -1.65 -0.48 -8.78
CA ARG A 70 -1.62 0.16 -10.10
C ARG A 70 -0.54 -0.44 -10.99
N SER A 71 0.65 -0.66 -10.45
CA SER A 71 1.76 -1.29 -11.18
C SER A 71 1.46 -2.74 -11.55
N PHE A 72 0.81 -3.50 -10.66
CA PHE A 72 0.36 -4.87 -10.96
C PHE A 72 -0.60 -4.92 -12.15
N PHE A 73 -1.64 -4.07 -12.16
CA PHE A 73 -2.61 -4.03 -13.26
C PHE A 73 -2.02 -3.42 -14.54
N GLU A 74 -1.04 -2.53 -14.43
CA GLU A 74 -0.28 -2.06 -15.59
C GLU A 74 0.48 -3.21 -16.25
N LEU A 75 1.14 -4.06 -15.48
CA LEU A 75 1.82 -5.25 -16.02
C LEU A 75 0.84 -6.18 -16.71
N ARG A 76 -0.31 -6.47 -16.10
CA ARG A 76 -1.38 -7.29 -16.72
C ARG A 76 -1.82 -6.73 -18.07
N LYS A 77 -2.01 -5.41 -18.16
CA LYS A 77 -2.38 -4.72 -19.40
C LYS A 77 -1.30 -4.85 -20.47
N LEU A 78 -0.04 -4.66 -20.10
CA LEU A 78 1.09 -4.72 -21.04
C LEU A 78 1.36 -6.13 -21.56
N THR A 79 1.12 -7.15 -20.74
CA THR A 79 1.36 -8.56 -21.11
C THR A 79 0.12 -9.26 -21.65
N LEU A 80 -1.07 -8.64 -21.51
CA LEU A 80 -2.36 -9.28 -21.75
C LEU A 80 -2.47 -10.63 -21.02
N TYR A 81 -1.94 -10.68 -19.81
CA TYR A 81 -1.86 -11.90 -19.01
C TYR A 81 -2.39 -11.67 -17.61
N ASP A 82 -3.26 -12.56 -17.15
CA ASP A 82 -3.77 -12.58 -15.78
C ASP A 82 -2.88 -13.48 -14.92
N PHE A 83 -2.04 -12.86 -14.10
CA PHE A 83 -1.16 -13.57 -13.17
C PHE A 83 -1.90 -14.26 -12.00
N VAL A 84 -3.17 -13.90 -11.74
CA VAL A 84 -3.99 -14.53 -10.70
C VAL A 84 -4.66 -15.79 -11.25
N ALA A 85 -5.26 -15.68 -12.43
CA ALA A 85 -5.88 -16.82 -13.12
C ALA A 85 -4.87 -17.75 -13.81
N ASN A 86 -3.61 -17.29 -13.95
CA ASN A 86 -2.55 -17.98 -14.68
C ASN A 86 -2.93 -18.27 -16.15
N ASP A 87 -3.63 -17.33 -16.78
CA ASP A 87 -4.12 -17.46 -18.16
C ASP A 87 -3.98 -16.13 -18.92
N ARG A 88 -4.00 -16.20 -20.26
CA ARG A 88 -4.05 -15.01 -21.10
C ARG A 88 -5.38 -14.29 -20.89
N MET A 89 -5.34 -12.97 -20.90
CA MET A 89 -6.55 -12.16 -20.86
C MET A 89 -7.26 -12.29 -22.21
N HIS A 90 -8.31 -13.09 -22.24
CA HIS A 90 -9.20 -13.20 -23.38
C HIS A 90 -10.22 -12.06 -23.33
N PHE A 91 -10.31 -11.30 -24.41
CA PHE A 91 -11.40 -10.36 -24.61
C PHE A 91 -12.50 -11.06 -25.42
N ARG A 92 -13.70 -11.16 -24.86
CA ARG A 92 -14.89 -11.61 -25.60
C ARG A 92 -15.80 -10.42 -25.85
N PHE A 93 -16.12 -10.18 -27.11
CA PHE A 93 -17.02 -9.09 -27.51
C PHE A 93 -18.43 -9.25 -26.90
N SER A 94 -18.84 -10.47 -26.55
CA SER A 94 -20.10 -10.77 -25.83
C SER A 94 -20.18 -10.15 -24.43
N ASP A 95 -19.04 -9.75 -23.86
CA ASP A 95 -18.96 -9.24 -22.49
C ASP A 95 -19.14 -7.70 -22.46
N ILE A 96 -19.24 -7.05 -23.63
CA ILE A 96 -19.62 -5.64 -23.75
C ILE A 96 -21.13 -5.55 -23.55
N PRO A 97 -21.64 -4.80 -22.55
CA PRO A 97 -23.07 -4.57 -22.43
C PRO A 97 -23.56 -3.87 -23.69
N ASP A 98 -24.66 -4.36 -24.29
CA ASP A 98 -25.29 -3.70 -25.42
C ASP A 98 -25.55 -2.24 -25.06
N VAL A 99 -24.91 -1.35 -25.81
CA VAL A 99 -25.10 0.10 -25.66
C VAL A 99 -26.34 0.44 -26.47
N GLU A 100 -27.48 0.62 -25.78
CA GLU A 100 -28.67 1.28 -26.35
C GLU A 100 -28.38 2.75 -26.68
#